data_AF-A0AAJ5RFM7-F1
#
_entry.id   AF-A0AAJ5RFM7-F1
#
_cell.length_a   1.000
_cell.length_b   1.000
_cell.length_c   1.000
_cell.angle_alpha   90.00
_cell.angle_beta   90.00
_cell.angle_gamma   90.00
#
_symmetry.space_group_name_H-M   'P 1'
#
loop_
_entity.id
_entity.type
_entity.pdbx_description
1 polymer ?
#
loop_
_entity_poly.entity_id
_entity_poly.type
_entity_poly.pdbx_seq_one_letter_code
_entity_poly.pdbx_strand_id
1 'polypeptide(L)'
;MKLVRKPNDGIYFTGDVATLANHLKKKANDRPQSKEERCHCILAKLLLGSASITIQQLSNTLYVSRSTVENDLKKVKQKLAQFGLQLAITHTGLSLIGSEHQKRQATVELISQYWGKRTEAKELNGQLVRHVQLPDNLNQLFEPALIKNILTALTELIEKSTLSFTDYEFQSLAIHLMMPAPTGGSNGAQPVVTPFIAETQLLVQILERRFELTIPDFEQGYLNRHLVTVQSKDTSVQTIQTELRQSVGRHNYYGNSLLN
;
A
#
# COMPACT_ATOMS: atom_id res chain seq x y z
N MET A 1 -11.67 4.05 38.26
CA MET A 1 -13.03 3.98 37.65
C MET A 1 -13.75 2.76 38.19
N LYS A 2 -15.00 2.88 38.62
CA LYS A 2 -15.81 1.78 39.15
C LYS A 2 -17.22 1.83 38.57
N LEU A 3 -17.69 0.73 37.99
CA LEU A 3 -19.08 0.57 37.57
C LEU A 3 -19.93 0.39 38.82
N VAL A 4 -20.90 1.28 39.02
CA VAL A 4 -21.87 1.20 40.12
C VAL A 4 -23.22 0.88 39.52
N ARG A 5 -23.85 -0.18 40.03
CA ARG A 5 -25.23 -0.52 39.72
C ARG A 5 -26.05 -0.34 40.99
N LYS A 6 -27.10 0.46 40.91
CA LYS A 6 -27.93 0.80 42.06
C LYS A 6 -29.40 0.61 41.70
N PRO A 7 -30.19 -0.16 42.48
CA PRO A 7 -31.61 -0.36 42.20
C PRO A 7 -32.36 0.98 42.10
N ASN A 8 -33.24 1.13 41.11
CA ASN A 8 -33.99 2.36 40.78
C ASN A 8 -33.17 3.61 40.38
N ASP A 9 -31.83 3.56 40.46
CA ASP A 9 -30.90 4.64 40.07
C ASP A 9 -30.11 4.32 38.78
N GLY A 10 -30.23 3.08 38.27
CA GLY A 10 -29.61 2.63 37.03
C GLY A 10 -28.14 2.18 37.17
N ILE A 11 -27.37 2.36 36.10
CA ILE A 11 -25.95 1.98 36.00
C ILE A 11 -25.14 3.22 35.63
N TYR A 12 -24.13 3.55 36.43
CA TYR A 12 -23.26 4.69 36.18
C TYR A 12 -21.81 4.36 36.54
N PHE A 13 -20.87 5.08 35.93
CA PHE A 13 -19.44 4.98 36.28
C PHE A 13 -19.08 6.06 37.30
N THR A 14 -18.23 5.70 38.26
CA THR A 14 -17.68 6.64 39.25
C THR A 14 -16.16 6.75 39.09
N GLY A 15 -15.63 7.98 39.22
CA GLY A 15 -14.21 8.34 39.03
C GLY A 15 -14.01 9.42 37.96
N ASP A 16 -12.76 9.62 37.52
CA ASP A 16 -12.41 10.66 36.54
C ASP A 16 -12.98 10.42 35.13
N VAL A 17 -13.95 11.25 34.76
CA VAL A 17 -14.66 11.24 33.48
C VAL A 17 -13.75 11.64 32.32
N ALA A 18 -12.76 12.52 32.54
CA ALA A 18 -11.82 12.92 31.48
C ALA A 18 -10.92 11.75 31.09
N THR A 19 -10.44 11.00 32.07
CA THR A 19 -9.71 9.75 31.85
C THR A 19 -10.58 8.73 31.11
N LEU A 20 -11.86 8.56 31.49
CA LEU A 20 -12.78 7.65 30.78
C LEU A 20 -13.00 8.08 29.32
N ALA A 21 -13.27 9.37 29.08
CA ALA A 21 -13.47 9.91 27.73
C ALA A 21 -12.23 9.69 26.85
N ASN A 22 -11.03 9.89 27.39
CA ASN A 22 -9.78 9.64 26.68
C ASN A 22 -9.58 8.15 26.37
N HIS A 23 -9.89 7.24 27.30
CA HIS A 23 -9.82 5.80 27.04
C HIS A 23 -10.85 5.33 26.01
N LEU A 24 -12.07 5.90 26.03
CA LEU A 24 -13.12 5.60 25.07
C LEU A 24 -12.79 6.13 23.66
N LYS A 25 -12.27 7.37 23.56
CA LYS A 25 -11.80 7.94 22.28
C LYS A 25 -10.65 7.14 21.67
N LYS A 26 -9.68 6.75 22.50
CA LYS A 26 -8.53 5.95 22.06
C LYS A 26 -8.97 4.58 21.51
N LYS A 27 -9.94 3.91 22.16
CA LYS A 27 -10.52 2.65 21.66
C LYS A 27 -11.48 2.79 20.49
N ALA A 28 -12.11 3.95 20.30
CA ALA A 28 -13.02 4.19 19.18
C ALA A 28 -12.25 4.27 17.85
N ASN A 29 -11.05 4.85 17.85
CA ASN A 29 -10.18 4.89 16.67
C ASN A 29 -9.66 3.51 16.24
N ASP A 30 -9.64 2.53 17.15
CA ASP A 30 -9.14 1.17 16.87
C ASP A 30 -10.22 0.24 16.29
N ARG A 31 -11.46 0.71 16.13
CA ARG A 31 -12.59 -0.12 15.68
C ARG A 31 -13.31 0.51 14.50
N PRO A 32 -13.67 -0.29 13.47
CA PRO A 32 -14.46 0.21 12.35
C PRO A 32 -15.86 0.64 12.83
N GLN A 33 -16.17 1.92 12.62
CA GLN A 33 -17.39 2.58 13.06
C GLN A 33 -18.53 2.43 12.06
N SER A 34 -18.21 2.13 10.80
CA SER A 34 -19.19 1.98 9.72
C SER A 34 -19.16 0.59 9.09
N LYS A 35 -20.27 0.23 8.41
CA LYS A 35 -20.32 -0.99 7.58
C LYS A 35 -19.24 -0.98 6.49
N GLU A 36 -18.94 0.20 5.95
CA GLU A 36 -17.91 0.40 4.93
C GLU A 36 -16.52 0.10 5.47
N GLU A 37 -16.16 0.70 6.61
CA GLU A 37 -14.89 0.41 7.29
C GLU A 37 -14.75 -1.06 7.65
N ARG A 38 -15.81 -1.71 8.16
CA ARG A 38 -15.78 -3.16 8.41
C ARG A 38 -15.50 -3.95 7.15
N CYS A 39 -16.14 -3.60 6.03
CA CYS A 39 -15.88 -4.26 4.74
C CYS A 39 -14.42 -4.06 4.28
N HIS A 40 -13.86 -2.87 4.46
CA HIS A 40 -12.44 -2.60 4.14
C HIS A 40 -11.50 -3.40 5.04
N CYS A 41 -11.75 -3.47 6.35
CA CYS A 41 -10.97 -4.31 7.27
C CYS A 41 -11.02 -5.80 6.87
N ILE A 42 -12.21 -6.30 6.49
CA ILE A 42 -12.35 -7.69 6.03
C ILE A 42 -11.56 -7.92 4.74
N LEU A 43 -11.68 -7.01 3.76
CA LEU A 43 -10.93 -7.09 2.50
C LEU A 43 -9.43 -7.10 2.74
N ALA A 44 -8.92 -6.19 3.58
CA ALA A 44 -7.50 -6.11 3.88
C ALA A 44 -6.99 -7.40 4.54
N LYS A 45 -7.75 -7.96 5.49
CA LYS A 45 -7.39 -9.23 6.13
C LYS A 45 -7.36 -10.41 5.15
N LEU A 46 -8.30 -10.45 4.20
CA LEU A 46 -8.36 -11.51 3.20
C LEU A 46 -7.24 -11.39 2.15
N LEU A 47 -6.89 -10.16 1.76
CA LEU A 47 -5.91 -9.88 0.71
C LEU A 47 -4.46 -9.95 1.21
N LEU A 48 -4.21 -9.49 2.44
CA LEU A 48 -2.87 -9.48 3.04
C LEU A 48 -2.55 -10.75 3.85
N GLY A 49 -3.59 -11.52 4.21
CA GLY A 49 -3.41 -12.77 4.96
C GLY A 49 -2.96 -13.93 4.07
N SER A 50 -1.97 -14.69 4.54
CA SER A 50 -1.51 -15.93 3.89
C SER A 50 -2.35 -17.17 4.27
N ALA A 51 -3.16 -17.09 5.33
CA ALA A 51 -3.95 -18.19 5.86
C ALA A 51 -5.46 -17.92 5.80
N SER A 52 -6.26 -18.99 5.76
CA SER A 52 -7.72 -18.87 5.84
C SER A 52 -8.17 -18.25 7.15
N ILE A 53 -9.18 -17.38 7.11
CA ILE A 53 -9.72 -16.69 8.28
C ILE A 53 -11.17 -17.08 8.54
N THR A 54 -11.49 -17.46 9.77
CA THR A 54 -12.86 -17.85 10.13
C THR A 54 -13.76 -16.62 10.34
N ILE A 55 -15.06 -16.81 10.15
CA ILE A 55 -16.07 -15.78 10.48
C ILE A 55 -16.00 -15.41 11.97
N GLN A 56 -15.68 -16.37 12.84
CA GLN A 56 -15.51 -16.12 14.27
C GLN A 56 -14.32 -15.21 14.56
N GLN A 57 -13.17 -15.42 13.90
CA GLN A 57 -12.01 -14.54 14.04
C GLN A 57 -12.31 -13.12 13.55
N LEU A 58 -13.03 -13.00 12.42
CA LEU A 58 -13.50 -11.69 11.93
C LEU A 58 -14.45 -11.02 12.93
N SER A 59 -15.42 -11.76 13.47
CA SER A 59 -16.37 -11.28 14.48
C SER A 59 -15.65 -10.76 15.73
N ASN A 60 -14.68 -11.53 16.24
CA ASN A 60 -13.87 -11.13 17.39
C ASN A 60 -13.03 -9.87 17.09
N THR A 61 -12.42 -9.81 15.91
CA THR A 61 -11.55 -8.68 15.54
C THR A 61 -12.34 -7.39 15.32
N LEU A 62 -13.52 -7.50 14.69
CA LEU A 62 -14.37 -6.36 14.34
C LEU A 62 -15.32 -5.98 15.48
N TYR A 63 -15.37 -6.77 16.57
CA TYR A 63 -16.30 -6.60 17.70
C TYR A 63 -17.78 -6.54 17.28
N VAL A 64 -18.18 -7.38 16.33
CA VAL A 64 -19.57 -7.50 15.86
C VAL A 64 -20.06 -8.93 15.90
N SER A 65 -21.37 -9.15 15.82
CA SER A 65 -21.94 -10.49 15.76
C SER A 65 -21.50 -11.25 14.51
N ARG A 66 -21.49 -12.59 14.58
CA ARG A 66 -21.28 -13.46 13.42
C ARG A 66 -22.22 -13.14 12.25
N SER A 67 -23.51 -12.90 12.54
CA SER A 67 -24.52 -12.52 11.54
C SER A 67 -24.22 -11.18 10.87
N THR A 68 -23.60 -10.23 11.58
CA THR A 68 -23.17 -8.96 11.01
C THR A 68 -22.03 -9.18 10.02
N VAL A 69 -21.03 -10.00 10.39
CA VAL A 69 -19.93 -10.37 9.48
C VAL A 69 -20.48 -11.06 8.22
N GLU A 70 -21.39 -12.02 8.37
CA GLU A 70 -22.02 -12.72 7.24
C GLU A 70 -22.75 -11.77 6.27
N ASN A 71 -23.41 -10.74 6.82
CA ASN A 71 -24.04 -9.70 6.01
C ASN A 71 -23.03 -8.77 5.33
N ASP A 72 -21.94 -8.42 6.00
CA ASP A 72 -20.86 -7.60 5.43
C ASP A 72 -20.11 -8.37 4.33
N LEU A 73 -19.95 -9.70 4.48
CA LEU A 73 -19.34 -10.59 3.49
C LEU A 73 -20.07 -10.57 2.13
N LYS A 74 -21.37 -10.22 2.08
CA LYS A 74 -22.08 -10.04 0.81
C LYS A 74 -21.48 -8.89 -0.02
N LYS A 75 -21.19 -7.74 0.61
CA LYS A 75 -20.56 -6.57 -0.04
C LYS A 75 -19.08 -6.87 -0.38
N VAL A 76 -18.38 -7.58 0.52
CA VAL A 76 -16.99 -8.00 0.29
C VAL A 76 -16.88 -8.91 -0.94
N LYS A 77 -17.78 -9.91 -1.08
CA LYS A 77 -17.82 -10.79 -2.27
C LYS A 77 -18.01 -10.01 -3.56
N GLN A 78 -18.90 -9.02 -3.57
CA GLN A 78 -19.13 -8.16 -4.73
C GLN A 78 -17.87 -7.36 -5.11
N LYS A 79 -17.18 -6.77 -4.13
CA LYS A 79 -15.92 -6.05 -4.37
C LYS A 79 -14.82 -6.97 -4.89
N LEU A 80 -14.65 -8.16 -4.32
CA LEU A 80 -13.66 -9.14 -4.79
C LEU A 80 -13.91 -9.57 -6.25
N ALA A 81 -15.17 -9.77 -6.63
CA ALA A 81 -15.54 -10.17 -7.98
C ALA A 81 -15.13 -9.13 -9.05
N GLN A 82 -15.05 -7.85 -8.71
CA GLN A 82 -14.56 -6.80 -9.63
C GLN A 82 -13.10 -6.99 -10.05
N PHE A 83 -12.31 -7.69 -9.23
CA PHE A 83 -10.91 -8.05 -9.52
C PHE A 83 -10.79 -9.49 -10.06
N GLY A 84 -11.91 -10.16 -10.31
CA GLY A 84 -11.96 -11.58 -10.68
C GLY A 84 -11.53 -12.52 -9.54
N LEU A 85 -11.61 -12.07 -8.29
CA LEU A 85 -11.34 -12.89 -7.11
C LEU A 85 -12.64 -13.52 -6.59
N GLN A 86 -12.54 -14.76 -6.11
CA GLN A 86 -13.66 -15.47 -5.50
C GLN A 86 -13.38 -15.74 -4.02
N LEU A 87 -14.38 -15.54 -3.18
CA LEU A 87 -14.31 -15.90 -1.76
C LEU A 87 -14.90 -17.29 -1.55
N ALA A 88 -14.02 -18.27 -1.28
CA ALA A 88 -14.42 -19.62 -0.93
C ALA A 88 -14.60 -19.76 0.59
N ILE A 89 -15.57 -20.60 0.97
CA ILE A 89 -15.75 -21.04 2.35
C ILE A 89 -15.25 -22.48 2.38
N THR A 90 -14.17 -22.71 3.11
CA THR A 90 -13.55 -24.01 3.31
C THR A 90 -13.78 -24.50 4.74
N HIS A 91 -13.40 -25.74 5.03
CA HIS A 91 -13.47 -26.28 6.39
C HIS A 91 -12.60 -25.48 7.39
N THR A 92 -11.52 -24.83 6.92
CA THR A 92 -10.60 -24.06 7.77
C THR A 92 -10.97 -22.57 7.85
N GLY A 93 -11.95 -22.12 7.08
CA GLY A 93 -12.44 -20.73 7.08
C GLY A 93 -12.60 -20.15 5.67
N LEU A 94 -12.59 -18.83 5.60
CA LEU A 94 -12.68 -18.06 4.37
C LEU A 94 -11.32 -18.02 3.68
N SER A 95 -11.28 -18.29 2.37
CA SER A 95 -10.06 -18.24 1.55
C SER A 95 -10.33 -17.56 0.21
N LEU A 96 -9.34 -16.84 -0.32
CA LEU A 96 -9.42 -16.25 -1.65
C LEU A 96 -8.94 -17.23 -2.73
N ILE A 97 -9.76 -17.39 -3.77
CA ILE A 97 -9.41 -18.08 -5.02
C ILE A 97 -9.16 -17.03 -6.08
N GLY A 98 -7.99 -17.09 -6.71
CA GLY A 98 -7.55 -16.20 -7.78
C GLY A 98 -6.03 -16.15 -7.87
N SER A 99 -5.52 -15.57 -8.95
CA SER A 99 -4.07 -15.41 -9.15
C SER A 99 -3.48 -14.39 -8.17
N GLU A 100 -2.20 -14.55 -7.87
CA GLU A 100 -1.45 -13.58 -7.06
C GLU A 100 -1.44 -12.18 -7.69
N HIS A 101 -1.42 -12.11 -9.02
CA HIS A 101 -1.58 -10.83 -9.72
C HIS A 101 -2.91 -10.15 -9.39
N GLN A 102 -4.03 -10.88 -9.42
CA GLN A 102 -5.35 -10.32 -9.08
C GLN A 102 -5.43 -9.87 -7.62
N LYS A 103 -4.84 -10.65 -6.69
CA LYS A 103 -4.75 -10.27 -5.27
C LYS A 103 -3.94 -9.00 -5.11
N ARG A 104 -2.76 -8.91 -5.74
CA ARG A 104 -1.88 -7.73 -5.70
C ARG A 104 -2.59 -6.49 -6.24
N GLN A 105 -3.28 -6.60 -7.38
CA GLN A 105 -4.06 -5.49 -7.94
C GLN A 105 -5.20 -5.04 -7.01
N ALA A 106 -5.96 -5.98 -6.44
CA ALA A 106 -7.02 -5.66 -5.48
C ALA A 106 -6.49 -4.98 -4.23
N THR A 107 -5.32 -5.38 -3.74
CA THR A 107 -4.64 -4.74 -2.60
C THR A 107 -4.20 -3.32 -2.94
N VAL A 108 -3.59 -3.10 -4.10
CA VAL A 108 -3.19 -1.75 -4.52
C VAL A 108 -4.40 -0.82 -4.58
N GLU A 109 -5.50 -1.27 -5.17
CA GLU A 109 -6.72 -0.46 -5.28
C GLU A 109 -7.40 -0.21 -3.92
N LEU A 110 -7.37 -1.20 -3.02
CA LEU A 110 -7.87 -1.03 -1.66
C LEU A 110 -7.04 0.00 -0.89
N ILE A 111 -5.72 -0.07 -1.04
CA ILE A 111 -4.79 0.66 -0.20
C ILE A 111 -4.47 2.06 -0.75
N SER A 112 -4.51 2.24 -2.07
CA SER A 112 -4.32 3.54 -2.74
C SER A 112 -5.29 4.61 -2.23
N GLN A 113 -6.51 4.20 -1.85
CA GLN A 113 -7.54 5.08 -1.27
C GLN A 113 -7.12 5.73 0.04
N TYR A 114 -6.16 5.13 0.75
CA TYR A 114 -5.67 5.69 1.99
C TYR A 114 -4.58 6.72 1.73
N TRP A 115 -3.78 6.57 0.67
CA TRP A 115 -2.58 7.39 0.45
C TRP A 115 -2.90 8.88 0.19
N GLY A 116 -2.31 9.76 0.98
CA GLY A 116 -2.33 11.21 0.74
C GLY A 116 -1.31 11.64 -0.33
N LYS A 117 -1.42 12.88 -0.82
CA LYS A 117 -0.40 13.52 -1.67
C LYS A 117 0.95 13.55 -0.92
N ARG A 118 2.07 13.35 -1.62
CA ARG A 118 3.42 13.47 -1.03
C ARG A 118 3.60 14.88 -0.45
N THR A 119 3.51 15.03 0.87
CA THR A 119 3.66 16.32 1.54
C THR A 119 5.10 16.56 1.99
N GLU A 120 5.73 17.44 1.22
CA GLU A 120 6.86 18.31 1.57
C GLU A 120 8.23 17.64 1.73
N ALA A 121 9.17 18.12 0.91
CA ALA A 121 10.58 18.01 1.23
C ALA A 121 10.84 18.93 2.43
N LYS A 122 11.20 18.35 3.57
CA LYS A 122 11.64 19.11 4.74
C LYS A 122 13.15 19.04 4.80
N GLU A 123 13.80 20.18 4.91
CA GLU A 123 15.21 20.21 5.26
C GLU A 123 15.39 19.74 6.70
N LEU A 124 16.08 18.63 6.88
CA LEU A 124 16.55 18.13 8.15
C LEU A 124 18.08 18.08 8.05
N ASN A 125 18.75 18.89 8.87
CA ASN A 125 20.23 18.97 8.91
C ASN A 125 20.86 19.30 7.54
N GLY A 126 20.22 20.15 6.72
CA GLY A 126 20.71 20.53 5.39
C GLY A 126 20.53 19.46 4.30
N GLN A 127 19.80 18.37 4.59
CA GLN A 127 19.38 17.38 3.60
C GLN A 127 17.88 17.52 3.35
N LEU A 128 17.49 17.56 2.07
CA LEU A 128 16.09 17.48 1.64
C LEU A 128 15.55 16.08 1.99
N VAL A 129 14.92 15.93 3.15
CA VAL A 129 14.29 14.69 3.55
C VAL A 129 12.86 14.68 3.01
N ARG A 130 12.60 13.74 2.12
CA ARG A 130 11.29 13.53 1.52
C ARG A 130 10.37 12.85 2.53
N HIS A 131 9.50 13.60 3.19
CA HIS A 131 8.60 13.02 4.18
C HIS A 131 7.38 12.41 3.47
N VAL A 132 7.23 11.10 3.56
CA VAL A 132 6.01 10.42 3.10
C VAL A 132 5.06 10.42 4.29
N GLN A 133 4.01 11.24 4.24
CA GLN A 133 2.93 11.15 5.22
C GLN A 133 2.14 9.88 4.93
N LEU A 134 2.29 8.90 5.81
CA LEU A 134 1.47 7.72 5.81
C LEU A 134 0.11 8.06 6.41
N PRO A 135 -0.98 7.55 5.84
CA PRO A 135 -2.28 7.57 6.48
C PRO A 135 -2.19 6.75 7.77
N ASP A 136 -2.73 7.26 8.88
CA ASP A 136 -2.73 6.56 10.17
C ASP A 136 -3.34 5.14 10.08
N ASN A 137 -4.26 4.96 9.15
CA ASN A 137 -4.96 3.70 8.88
C ASN A 137 -4.06 2.61 8.26
N LEU A 138 -2.91 2.96 7.64
CA LEU A 138 -1.96 1.96 7.13
C LEU A 138 -1.27 1.19 8.25
N ASN A 139 -1.07 1.81 9.42
CA ASN A 139 -0.49 1.16 10.60
C ASN A 139 -1.39 0.04 11.16
N GLN A 140 -2.67 0.00 10.76
CA GLN A 140 -3.58 -1.10 11.09
C GLN A 140 -3.44 -2.29 10.13
N LEU A 141 -2.84 -2.09 8.96
CA LEU A 141 -2.70 -3.09 7.90
C LEU A 141 -1.30 -3.70 7.84
N PHE A 142 -0.27 -2.90 8.11
CA PHE A 142 1.12 -3.32 8.10
C PHE A 142 1.86 -2.88 9.36
N GLU A 143 2.91 -3.61 9.72
CA GLU A 143 3.75 -3.22 10.85
C GLU A 143 4.47 -1.89 10.59
N PRO A 144 4.46 -0.93 11.53
CA PRO A 144 5.12 0.37 11.34
C PRO A 144 6.60 0.27 10.95
N ALA A 145 7.32 -0.74 11.46
CA ALA A 145 8.71 -0.99 11.13
C ALA A 145 8.91 -1.41 9.67
N LEU A 146 8.04 -2.30 9.16
CA LEU A 146 8.03 -2.72 7.74
C LEU A 146 7.81 -1.51 6.84
N ILE A 147 6.79 -0.69 7.14
CA ILE A 147 6.47 0.50 6.35
C ILE A 147 7.67 1.46 6.30
N LYS A 148 8.25 1.79 7.47
CA LYS A 148 9.40 2.68 7.56
C LYS A 148 10.59 2.16 6.75
N ASN A 149 10.89 0.86 6.84
CA ASN A 149 12.00 0.26 6.13
C ASN A 149 11.81 0.29 4.61
N ILE A 150 10.61 -0.02 4.12
CA ILE A 150 10.29 0.03 2.68
C ILE A 150 10.38 1.46 2.15
N LEU A 151 9.77 2.43 2.84
CA LEU A 151 9.83 3.82 2.40
C LEU A 151 11.25 4.35 2.37
N THR A 152 12.07 4.01 3.38
CA THR A 152 13.48 4.43 3.39
C THR A 152 14.27 3.80 2.24
N ALA A 153 14.01 2.53 1.93
CA ALA A 153 14.62 1.86 0.78
C ALA A 153 14.25 2.53 -0.55
N LEU A 154 12.98 2.91 -0.73
CA LEU A 154 12.54 3.61 -1.93
C LEU A 154 13.09 5.03 -2.04
N THR A 155 13.24 5.74 -0.92
CA THR A 155 13.91 7.05 -0.91
C THR A 155 15.38 6.91 -1.32
N GLU A 156 16.09 5.92 -0.78
CA GLU A 156 17.49 5.65 -1.17
C GLU A 156 17.61 5.25 -2.65
N LEU A 157 16.64 4.49 -3.20
CA LEU A 157 16.58 4.17 -4.63
C LEU A 157 16.45 5.45 -5.46
N ILE A 158 15.54 6.36 -5.09
CA ILE A 158 15.33 7.62 -5.82
C ILE A 158 16.58 8.50 -5.76
N GLU A 159 17.27 8.56 -4.62
CA GLU A 159 18.50 9.35 -4.46
C GLU A 159 19.67 8.80 -5.29
N LYS A 160 19.71 7.49 -5.53
CA LYS A 160 20.82 6.79 -6.20
C LYS A 160 20.52 6.39 -7.64
N SER A 161 19.33 6.68 -8.15
CA SER A 161 18.94 6.37 -9.52
C SER A 161 18.56 7.63 -10.29
N THR A 162 18.49 7.53 -11.61
CA THR A 162 18.01 8.59 -12.48
C THR A 162 16.51 8.54 -12.72
N LEU A 163 15.79 7.62 -12.07
CA LEU A 163 14.36 7.41 -12.28
C LEU A 163 13.52 8.48 -11.59
N SER A 164 12.61 9.08 -12.35
CA SER A 164 11.56 9.94 -11.85
C SER A 164 10.28 9.15 -11.60
N PHE A 165 9.80 9.17 -10.35
CA PHE A 165 8.56 8.51 -9.95
C PHE A 165 7.43 9.52 -9.75
N THR A 166 6.28 9.25 -10.37
CA THR A 166 5.02 9.88 -9.97
C THR A 166 4.58 9.42 -8.57
N ASP A 167 3.65 10.15 -7.94
CA ASP A 167 3.08 9.76 -6.65
C ASP A 167 2.44 8.36 -6.72
N TYR A 168 1.68 8.09 -7.79
CA TYR A 168 1.04 6.79 -8.00
C TYR A 168 2.06 5.65 -8.14
N GLU A 169 3.13 5.85 -8.91
CA GLU A 169 4.15 4.81 -9.12
C GLU A 169 4.92 4.49 -7.84
N PHE A 170 5.27 5.52 -7.07
CA PHE A 170 5.90 5.35 -5.77
C PHE A 170 4.99 4.59 -4.80
N GLN A 171 3.72 4.98 -4.71
CA GLN A 171 2.73 4.35 -3.83
C GLN A 171 2.48 2.90 -4.23
N SER A 172 2.27 2.65 -5.52
CA SER A 172 2.08 1.31 -6.06
C SER A 172 3.28 0.42 -5.75
N LEU A 173 4.51 0.88 -5.99
CA LEU A 173 5.71 0.10 -5.68
C LEU A 173 5.85 -0.16 -4.17
N ALA A 174 5.57 0.83 -3.33
CA ALA A 174 5.61 0.67 -1.87
C ALA A 174 4.61 -0.39 -1.38
N ILE A 175 3.36 -0.37 -1.87
CA ILE A 175 2.34 -1.38 -1.53
C ILE A 175 2.81 -2.77 -1.97
N HIS A 176 3.38 -2.88 -3.17
CA HIS A 176 3.89 -4.16 -3.67
C HIS A 176 5.03 -4.73 -2.83
N LEU A 177 5.93 -3.88 -2.33
CA LEU A 177 7.00 -4.28 -1.42
C LEU A 177 6.48 -4.65 -0.02
N MET A 178 5.36 -4.07 0.41
CA MET A 178 4.73 -4.40 1.71
C MET A 178 3.96 -5.72 1.66
N MET A 179 3.55 -6.17 0.47
CA MET A 179 2.81 -7.41 0.32
C MET A 179 3.73 -8.61 0.55
N PRO A 180 3.22 -9.68 1.19
CA PRO A 180 3.96 -10.94 1.27
C PRO A 180 4.38 -11.41 -0.13
N ALA A 181 5.61 -11.90 -0.24
CA ALA A 181 6.02 -12.68 -1.40
C ALA A 181 5.09 -13.91 -1.50
N PRO A 182 4.53 -14.26 -2.68
CA PRO A 182 3.73 -15.45 -2.85
C PRO A 182 4.56 -16.64 -2.41
N THR A 183 4.10 -17.29 -1.34
CA THR A 183 4.61 -18.59 -0.93
C THR A 183 4.22 -19.58 -2.02
N GLY A 184 5.24 -20.15 -2.68
CA GLY A 184 5.14 -20.81 -3.96
C GLY A 184 3.94 -21.74 -4.18
N GLY A 185 3.38 -21.65 -5.39
CA GLY A 185 2.35 -22.54 -5.90
C GLY A 185 2.16 -22.30 -7.40
N SER A 186 2.87 -23.10 -8.20
CA SER A 186 2.63 -23.41 -9.62
C SER A 186 1.47 -22.67 -10.30
N ASN A 187 1.77 -21.57 -10.98
CA ASN A 187 1.20 -21.20 -12.28
C ASN A 187 2.05 -20.07 -12.89
N GLY A 188 3.11 -20.45 -13.62
CA GLY A 188 3.56 -19.69 -14.78
C GLY A 188 4.57 -18.56 -14.60
N ALA A 189 5.19 -18.35 -13.45
CA ALA A 189 6.40 -17.54 -13.39
C ALA A 189 7.59 -18.38 -13.88
N GLN A 190 7.70 -18.55 -15.20
CA GLN A 190 9.00 -18.79 -15.81
C GLN A 190 9.96 -17.72 -15.23
N PRO A 191 11.22 -18.05 -14.91
CA PRO A 191 12.22 -17.03 -14.65
C PRO A 191 12.13 -16.07 -15.83
N VAL A 192 11.71 -14.84 -15.57
CA VAL A 192 11.71 -13.82 -16.60
C VAL A 192 13.18 -13.55 -16.85
N VAL A 193 13.76 -14.24 -17.84
CA VAL A 193 15.12 -14.02 -18.33
C VAL A 193 15.08 -12.72 -19.15
N THR A 194 14.67 -11.63 -18.53
CA THR A 194 14.93 -10.29 -19.03
C THR A 194 16.15 -9.78 -18.27
N PRO A 195 17.14 -9.18 -18.94
CA PRO A 195 18.19 -8.48 -18.23
C PRO A 195 17.53 -7.47 -17.28
N PHE A 196 17.89 -7.53 -16.00
CA PHE A 196 17.41 -6.59 -15.01
C PHE A 196 18.06 -5.23 -15.26
N ILE A 197 17.26 -4.17 -15.24
CA ILE A 197 17.82 -2.81 -15.30
C ILE A 197 18.64 -2.51 -14.04
N ALA A 198 19.56 -1.55 -14.13
CA ALA A 198 20.47 -1.21 -13.03
C ALA A 198 19.71 -0.84 -11.75
N GLU A 199 18.57 -0.16 -11.88
CA GLU A 199 17.73 0.27 -10.77
C GLU A 199 17.05 -0.90 -10.06
N THR A 200 16.74 -1.99 -10.77
CA THR A 200 16.25 -3.22 -10.16
C THR A 200 17.32 -3.84 -9.28
N GLN A 201 18.55 -3.96 -9.79
CA GLN A 201 19.68 -4.49 -9.03
C GLN A 201 20.01 -3.63 -7.82
N LEU A 202 19.98 -2.31 -7.98
CA LEU A 202 20.13 -1.36 -6.89
C LEU A 202 19.05 -1.52 -5.82
N LEU A 203 17.77 -1.61 -6.21
CA LEU A 203 16.67 -1.82 -5.26
C LEU A 203 16.82 -3.15 -4.51
N VAL A 204 17.16 -4.24 -5.21
CA VAL A 204 17.40 -5.55 -4.59
C VAL A 204 18.51 -5.44 -3.54
N GLN A 205 19.66 -4.87 -3.87
CA GLN A 205 20.77 -4.68 -2.92
C GLN A 205 20.36 -3.86 -1.69
N ILE A 206 19.59 -2.78 -1.88
CA ILE A 206 19.08 -1.95 -0.77
C ILE A 206 18.18 -2.78 0.14
N LEU A 207 17.26 -3.56 -0.43
CA LEU A 207 16.30 -4.39 0.31
C LEU A 207 17.00 -5.52 1.07
N GLU A 208 17.86 -6.30 0.40
CA GLU A 208 18.59 -7.42 1.01
C GLU A 208 19.45 -6.96 2.18
N ARG A 209 20.18 -5.85 2.01
CA ARG A 209 20.98 -5.24 3.08
C ARG A 209 20.12 -4.77 4.26
N ARG A 210 18.92 -4.24 4.02
CA ARG A 210 18.06 -3.65 5.07
C ARG A 210 17.22 -4.70 5.81
N PHE A 211 16.81 -5.76 5.14
CA PHE A 211 15.95 -6.80 5.68
C PHE A 211 16.69 -8.10 6.01
N GLU A 212 18.00 -8.17 5.77
CA GLU A 212 18.85 -9.35 6.02
C GLU A 212 18.28 -10.63 5.39
N LEU A 213 17.77 -10.51 4.17
CA LEU A 213 17.15 -11.59 3.40
C LEU A 213 17.73 -11.63 1.99
N THR A 214 17.40 -12.71 1.27
CA THR A 214 17.66 -12.82 -0.17
C THR A 214 16.35 -12.67 -0.93
N ILE A 215 16.33 -11.83 -1.96
CA ILE A 215 15.15 -11.64 -2.82
C ILE A 215 15.22 -12.69 -3.94
N PRO A 216 14.25 -13.62 -4.03
CA PRO A 216 14.26 -14.65 -5.07
C PRO A 216 14.12 -14.06 -6.49
N ASP A 217 14.67 -14.74 -7.49
CA ASP A 217 14.67 -14.27 -8.91
C ASP A 217 13.28 -13.90 -9.43
N PHE A 218 12.25 -14.64 -9.04
CA PHE A 218 10.87 -14.34 -9.46
C PHE A 218 10.37 -13.00 -8.91
N GLU A 219 10.77 -12.62 -7.68
CA GLU A 219 10.48 -11.30 -7.11
C GLU A 219 11.34 -10.22 -7.78
N GLN A 220 12.60 -10.50 -8.08
CA GLN A 220 13.43 -9.56 -8.85
C GLN A 220 12.82 -9.26 -10.22
N GLY A 221 12.33 -10.27 -10.93
CA GLY A 221 11.59 -10.11 -12.18
C GLY A 221 10.27 -9.34 -12.03
N TYR A 222 9.60 -9.47 -10.89
CA TYR A 222 8.43 -8.66 -10.57
C TYR A 222 8.80 -7.18 -10.41
N LEU A 223 9.81 -6.88 -9.60
CA LEU A 223 10.32 -5.53 -9.39
C LEU A 223 10.79 -4.90 -10.70
N ASN A 224 11.47 -5.68 -11.55
CA ASN A 224 11.93 -5.22 -12.86
C ASN A 224 10.79 -4.72 -13.74
N ARG A 225 9.65 -5.44 -13.80
CA ARG A 225 8.49 -5.00 -14.60
C ARG A 225 7.93 -3.66 -14.13
N HIS A 226 7.91 -3.41 -12.82
CA HIS A 226 7.48 -2.13 -12.27
C HIS A 226 8.45 -1.01 -12.62
N LEU A 227 9.75 -1.23 -12.42
CA LEU A 227 10.76 -0.20 -12.66
C LEU A 227 10.96 0.11 -14.15
N VAL A 228 10.86 -0.88 -15.04
CA VAL A 228 10.87 -0.66 -16.51
C VAL A 228 9.67 0.18 -16.95
N THR A 229 8.50 0.00 -16.33
CA THR A 229 7.32 0.83 -16.63
C THR A 229 7.54 2.29 -16.23
N VAL A 230 8.27 2.54 -15.14
CA VAL A 230 8.66 3.90 -14.72
C VAL A 230 9.71 4.48 -15.67
N GLN A 231 10.77 3.71 -15.98
CA GLN A 231 11.87 4.13 -16.85
C GLN A 231 11.41 4.48 -18.27
N SER A 232 10.52 3.68 -18.86
CA SER A 232 10.01 3.90 -20.22
C SER A 232 9.18 5.18 -20.34
N LYS A 233 8.37 5.51 -19.32
CA LYS A 233 7.64 6.77 -19.26
C LYS A 233 8.57 7.96 -19.07
N ASP A 234 9.56 7.84 -18.20
CA ASP A 234 10.54 8.90 -17.96
C ASP A 234 11.35 9.20 -19.23
N THR A 235 11.82 8.15 -19.91
CA THR A 235 12.52 8.26 -21.21
C THR A 235 11.64 8.94 -22.26
N SER A 236 10.35 8.59 -22.32
CA SER A 236 9.39 9.20 -23.25
C SER A 236 9.20 10.69 -22.96
N VAL A 237 9.07 11.07 -21.68
CA VAL A 237 8.92 12.48 -21.25
C VAL A 237 10.20 13.27 -21.54
N GLN A 238 11.37 12.72 -21.25
CA GLN A 238 12.66 13.36 -21.51
C GLN A 238 12.91 13.55 -23.01
N THR A 239 12.51 12.58 -23.84
CA THR A 239 12.61 12.67 -25.31
C THR A 239 11.76 13.83 -25.83
N ILE A 240 10.50 13.91 -25.41
CA ILE A 240 9.58 15.00 -25.80
C ILE A 240 10.12 16.37 -25.34
N GLN A 241 10.63 16.49 -24.11
CA GLN A 241 11.21 17.74 -23.61
C GLN A 241 12.49 18.14 -24.37
N THR A 242 13.30 17.16 -24.78
CA THR A 242 14.51 17.40 -25.57
C THR A 242 14.16 17.89 -26.97
N GLU A 243 13.17 17.26 -27.62
CA GLU A 243 12.65 17.68 -28.92
C GLU A 243 12.02 19.08 -28.88
N LEU A 244 11.26 19.40 -27.83
CA LEU A 244 10.70 20.74 -27.61
C LEU A 244 11.78 21.80 -27.38
N ARG A 245 12.84 21.50 -26.61
CA ARG A 245 13.98 22.42 -26.42
C ARG A 245 14.74 22.65 -27.72
N GLN A 246 14.91 21.61 -28.54
CA GLN A 246 15.57 21.72 -29.84
C GLN A 246 14.72 22.47 -30.88
N SER A 247 13.39 22.36 -30.83
CA SER A 247 12.48 23.07 -31.74
C SER A 247 12.34 24.56 -31.40
N VAL A 248 12.35 24.92 -30.10
CA VAL A 248 12.38 26.31 -29.63
C VAL A 248 13.74 26.97 -29.91
N GLY A 249 14.85 26.22 -29.79
CA GLY A 249 16.19 26.72 -30.15
C GLY A 249 16.38 27.04 -31.64
N ARG A 250 15.63 26.39 -32.54
CA ARG A 250 15.68 26.66 -33.99
C ARG A 250 14.85 27.88 -34.43
N HIS A 251 13.92 28.37 -33.61
CA HIS A 251 13.08 29.53 -33.96
C HIS A 251 13.72 30.90 -33.65
N ASN A 252 14.87 30.93 -32.97
CA ASN A 252 15.57 32.20 -32.65
C ASN A 252 16.65 32.62 -33.67
N TYR A 253 16.74 31.96 -34.84
CA TYR A 253 17.75 32.28 -35.87
C TYR A 253 17.23 32.97 -37.14
N TYR A 254 15.93 33.30 -37.24
CA TYR A 254 15.36 33.95 -38.43
C TYR A 254 14.83 35.38 -38.22
N GLY A 255 15.17 36.04 -37.12
CA GLY A 255 14.69 37.38 -36.79
C GLY A 255 15.78 38.44 -36.72
N ASN A 256 16.61 38.61 -37.75
CA ASN A 256 17.39 39.84 -37.95
C ASN A 256 18.05 39.90 -39.33
N SER A 257 17.25 40.08 -40.40
CA SER A 257 17.78 40.57 -41.67
C SER A 257 16.68 41.14 -42.55
N LEU A 258 16.03 42.22 -42.13
CA LEU A 258 15.32 43.15 -43.02
C LEU A 258 15.20 44.53 -42.33
N LEU A 259 16.35 45.19 -42.14
CA LEU A 259 16.45 46.64 -42.05
C LEU A 259 17.67 47.04 -42.88
N ASN A 260 17.42 47.39 -44.14
CA ASN A 260 18.15 48.38 -44.94
C ASN A 260 17.33 48.66 -46.19
#